data_AF-A0A1N7MK33-F1
#
_entry.id   AF-A0A1N7MK33-F1
#
_cell.length_a   1.000
_cell.length_b   1.000
_cell.length_c   1.000
_cell.angle_alpha   90.00
_cell.angle_beta   90.00
_cell.angle_gamma   90.00
#
_symmetry.space_group_name_H-M   'P 1'
#
loop_
_entity.id
_entity.type
_entity.pdbx_description
1 polymer ?
#
loop_
_entity_poly.entity_id
_entity_poly.type
_entity_poly.pdbx_seq_one_letter_code
_entity_poly.pdbx_strand_id
1 'polypeptide(L)' 'MEVNKLLTELKTRWKKPTPPFFQKLGQIGLILAGVGGAILTAPVTIPAGLTTAAGYLLTAGVIITSISQVTIDSPLEKDE' A
#
# COMPACT_ATOMS: atom_id res chain seq x y z
N MET A 1 21.95 -33.33 -8.94
CA MET A 1 20.57 -33.14 -9.45
C MET A 1 19.71 -32.28 -8.50
N GLU A 2 20.01 -32.24 -7.20
CA GLU A 2 19.22 -31.49 -6.19
C GLU A 2 19.29 -29.97 -6.31
N VAL A 3 20.43 -29.39 -6.70
CA VAL A 3 20.59 -27.93 -6.80
C VAL A 3 19.62 -27.32 -7.82
N ASN A 4 19.47 -27.93 -9.00
CA ASN A 4 18.50 -27.48 -10.01
C ASN A 4 17.05 -27.59 -9.51
N LYS A 5 16.75 -28.59 -8.67
CA LYS A 5 15.43 -28.75 -8.06
C LYS A 5 15.13 -27.60 -7.08
N LEU A 6 16.10 -27.23 -6.24
CA LEU A 6 15.97 -26.09 -5.32
C LEU A 6 15.85 -24.75 -6.03
N LEU A 7 16.61 -24.53 -7.10
CA LEU A 7 16.50 -23.31 -7.92
C LEU A 7 15.11 -23.19 -8.56
N THR A 8 14.52 -24.31 -8.99
CA THR A 8 13.18 -24.33 -9.58
C THR A 8 12.08 -24.08 -8.53
N GLU A 9 12.20 -24.66 -7.34
CA GLU A 9 11.34 -24.39 -6.18
C GLU A 9 11.36 -22.90 -5.79
N LEU A 10 12.55 -22.30 -5.66
CA LEU A 10 12.70 -20.89 -5.31
C LEU A 10 12.09 -19.97 -6.38
N LYS A 11 12.37 -20.23 -7.66
CA LYS A 11 11.80 -19.49 -8.80
C LYS A 11 10.27 -19.53 -8.80
N THR A 12 9.69 -20.68 -8.44
CA THR A 12 8.23 -20.87 -8.40
C THR A 12 7.60 -20.13 -7.22
N ARG A 13 8.31 -20.05 -6.08
CA ARG A 13 7.87 -19.28 -4.91
C ARG A 13 7.95 -17.77 -5.12
N TRP A 14 8.99 -17.28 -5.79
CA TRP A 14 9.16 -15.85 -6.06
C TRP A 14 8.14 -15.31 -7.06
N LYS A 15 7.65 -16.16 -7.98
CA LYS A 15 6.58 -15.81 -8.92
C LYS A 15 5.16 -15.97 -8.37
N LYS A 16 5.00 -16.30 -7.08
CA LYS A 16 3.64 -16.41 -6.52
C LYS A 16 2.98 -15.02 -6.52
N PRO A 17 1.76 -14.90 -7.06
CA PRO A 17 1.07 -13.62 -7.13
C PRO A 17 0.90 -13.04 -5.73
N THR A 18 1.02 -11.72 -5.62
CA THR A 18 0.85 -10.99 -4.37
C THR A 18 -0.48 -11.38 -3.72
N PRO A 19 -0.49 -11.77 -2.43
CA PRO A 19 -1.72 -12.19 -1.79
C PRO A 19 -2.74 -11.02 -1.73
N PRO A 20 -4.04 -11.30 -1.88
CA PRO A 20 -5.10 -10.28 -2.02
C PRO A 20 -5.25 -9.37 -0.78
N PHE A 21 -4.63 -9.75 0.34
CA PHE A 21 -4.54 -8.95 1.55
C PHE A 21 -3.82 -7.60 1.31
N PHE A 22 -2.66 -7.61 0.64
CA PHE A 22 -1.87 -6.38 0.45
C PHE A 22 -2.55 -5.40 -0.51
N GLN A 23 -3.22 -5.92 -1.54
CA GLN A 23 -3.99 -5.12 -2.48
C GLN A 23 -5.13 -4.35 -1.79
N LYS A 24 -5.93 -5.05 -0.96
CA LYS A 24 -7.02 -4.43 -0.19
C LYS A 24 -6.50 -3.46 0.86
N LEU A 25 -5.42 -3.82 1.55
CA LEU A 25 -4.82 -3.00 2.60
C LEU A 25 -4.31 -1.67 2.02
N GLY A 26 -3.63 -1.69 0.87
CA GLY A 26 -3.20 -0.48 0.17
C GLY A 26 -4.35 0.42 -0.27
N GLN A 27 -5.43 -0.14 -0.81
CA GLN A 27 -6.62 0.63 -1.19
C GLN A 27 -7.25 1.36 0.01
N ILE A 28 -7.36 0.68 1.15
CA ILE A 28 -7.88 1.29 2.39
C ILE A 28 -6.95 2.42 2.85
N GLY A 29 -5.63 2.19 2.83
CA GLY A 29 -4.64 3.21 3.20
C GLY A 29 -4.69 4.44 2.29
N LEU A 30 -4.95 4.26 0.99
CA LEU A 30 -5.03 5.36 0.02
C LEU A 30 -6.26 6.22 0.27
N ILE A 31 -7.40 5.60 0.57
CA ILE A 31 -8.63 6.31 0.95
C ILE A 31 -8.39 7.10 2.24
N LEU A 32 -7.75 6.48 3.24
CA LEU A 32 -7.49 7.11 4.53
C LEU A 32 -6.52 8.29 4.42
N ALA A 33 -5.46 8.13 3.62
CA ALA A 33 -4.50 9.19 3.32
C ALA A 33 -5.15 10.33 2.52
N GLY A 34 -6.03 10.01 1.57
CA GLY A 34 -6.80 11.00 0.81
C GLY A 34 -7.72 11.83 1.71
N VAL A 35 -8.45 11.19 2.63
CA VAL A 35 -9.32 11.89 3.60
C VAL A 35 -8.49 12.72 4.58
N GLY A 36 -7.43 12.15 5.17
CA GLY A 36 -6.55 12.90 6.08
C GLY A 36 -5.86 14.08 5.40
N GLY A 37 -5.38 13.88 4.17
CA GLY A 37 -4.74 14.93 3.36
C GLY A 37 -5.72 16.02 2.92
N ALA A 38 -6.95 15.66 2.55
CA ALA A 38 -7.99 16.63 2.20
C ALA A 38 -8.39 17.49 3.40
N ILE A 39 -8.48 16.91 4.60
CA ILE A 39 -8.79 17.65 5.83
C ILE A 39 -7.64 18.62 6.17
N LEU A 40 -6.39 18.19 6.04
CA LEU A 40 -5.22 19.02 6.36
C LEU A 40 -4.95 20.14 5.34
N THR A 41 -5.29 19.93 4.07
CA THR A 41 -5.09 20.91 2.99
C THR A 41 -6.28 21.87 2.83
N ALA A 42 -7.40 21.62 3.51
CA ALA A 42 -8.55 22.50 3.49
C ALA A 42 -8.20 23.87 4.10
N PRO A 43 -8.47 25.00 3.39
CA PRO A 43 -8.19 26.36 3.90
C PRO A 43 -9.27 26.83 4.88
N VAL A 44 -9.81 25.93 5.71
CA VAL A 44 -10.87 26.22 6.68
C VAL A 44 -10.29 26.07 8.09
N THR A 45 -10.72 26.90 9.03
CA THR A 45 -10.22 26.87 10.41
C THR A 45 -10.79 25.65 11.13
N ILE A 46 -10.14 24.50 10.97
CA ILE A 46 -10.57 23.24 11.55
C ILE A 46 -10.12 23.17 13.02
N PRO A 47 -10.99 22.75 13.96
CA PRO A 47 -10.63 22.56 15.37
C PRO A 47 -9.43 21.60 15.53
N ALA A 48 -8.55 21.91 16.49
CA ALA A 48 -7.30 21.17 16.71
C ALA A 48 -7.47 19.65 16.91
N GLY A 49 -8.61 19.21 17.46
CA GLY A 49 -8.90 17.78 17.61
C GLY A 49 -9.00 17.05 16.27
N LEU A 50 -9.59 17.70 15.25
CA LEU A 50 -9.83 17.07 13.96
C LEU A 50 -8.58 17.12 13.06
N THR A 51 -7.75 18.16 13.17
CA THR A 51 -6.44 18.21 12.48
C THR A 51 -5.48 17.16 13.04
N THR A 52 -5.49 16.94 14.35
CA THR A 52 -4.68 15.88 14.98
C THR A 52 -5.14 14.49 14.52
N ALA A 53 -6.46 14.25 14.49
CA ALA A 53 -7.02 13.01 13.94
C ALA A 53 -6.65 12.82 12.47
N ALA A 54 -6.77 13.87 11.65
CA ALA A 54 -6.39 13.82 10.23
C ALA A 54 -4.89 13.54 10.04
N GLY A 55 -4.03 14.07 10.91
CA GLY A 55 -2.60 13.75 10.94
C GLY A 55 -2.34 12.26 11.15
N TYR A 56 -3.02 11.62 12.10
CA TYR A 56 -2.91 10.17 12.34
C TYR A 56 -3.46 9.34 11.18
N LEU A 57 -4.59 9.74 10.60
CA LEU A 57 -5.17 9.07 9.44
C LEU A 57 -4.24 9.13 8.23
N LEU A 58 -3.62 10.28 8.00
CA LEU A 58 -2.64 10.46 6.93
C LEU A 58 -1.39 9.61 7.16
N THR A 59 -0.79 9.65 8.35
CA THR A 59 0.40 8.85 8.65
C THR A 59 0.12 7.35 8.53
N ALA A 60 -1.00 6.87 9.08
CA ALA A 60 -1.40 5.47 8.94
C ALA A 60 -1.63 5.08 7.47
N GLY A 61 -2.34 5.92 6.72
CA GLY A 61 -2.61 5.69 5.30
C GLY A 61 -1.34 5.62 4.45
N VAL A 62 -0.38 6.50 4.70
CA VAL A 62 0.93 6.54 4.00
C VAL A 62 1.77 5.30 4.29
N ILE A 63 1.87 4.88 5.56
CA ILE A 63 2.63 3.68 5.93
C ILE A 63 2.03 2.44 5.25
N ILE A 64 0.71 2.31 5.35
CA ILE A 64 -0.03 1.18 4.78
C ILE A 64 0.12 1.12 3.26
N THR A 65 -0.05 2.24 2.56
CA THR A 65 0.11 2.31 1.10
C THR A 65 1.54 2.07 0.66
N SER A 66 2.54 2.56 1.40
CA SER A 66 3.95 2.36 1.08
C SER A 66 4.36 0.89 1.19
N ILE A 67 3.95 0.20 2.27
CA ILE A 67 4.26 -1.23 2.47
C ILE A 67 3.54 -2.09 1.40
N SER A 68 2.30 -1.73 1.09
CA SER A 68 1.52 -2.39 0.05
C SER A 68 2.20 -2.27 -1.33
N GLN A 69 2.70 -1.08 -1.68
CA GLN A 69 3.43 -0.86 -2.95
C GLN A 69 4.74 -1.65 -3.06
N VAL A 70 5.44 -1.91 -1.96
CA VAL A 70 6.66 -2.74 -1.96
C VAL A 70 6.35 -4.22 -2.24
N THR A 71 5.12 -4.66 -1.96
CA THR A 71 4.72 -6.07 -2.03
C THR A 71 3.91 -6.39 -3.30
N ILE A 72 3.28 -5.39 -3.90
CA ILE A 72 2.52 -5.55 -5.13
C ILE A 72 3.48 -5.29 -6.31
N ASP A 73 3.71 -6.30 -7.14
CA ASP A 73 4.27 -6.05 -8.47
C ASP A 73 3.30 -5.12 -9.19
N SER A 74 3.76 -3.89 -9.46
CA SER A 74 2.99 -2.85 -10.12
C SER A 74 2.20 -3.43 -11.31
N PRO A 75 0.90 -3.14 -11.47
CA PRO A 75 0.12 -3.57 -12.63
C PRO A 75 0.47 -2.76 -13.89
N LEU A 76 1.76 -2.56 -14.15
CA LEU A 76 2.33 -1.72 -15.20
C LEU A 76 3.20 -2.60 -16.12
N GLU A 77 2.61 -3.63 -16.71
CA GLU A 77 2.90 -3.99 -18.10
C GLU A 77 1.65 -4.65 -18.67
N LYS A 78 0.75 -3.81 -19.16
CA LYS A 78 -0.22 -4.23 -20.16
C LYS A 78 0.56 -4.25 -21.46
N ASP A 79 1.20 -5.37 -21.76
CA ASP A 79 1.72 -5.68 -23.08
C ASP A 79 0.57 -5.52 -24.08
N GLU A 80 0.62 -4.44 -24.86
CA GLU A 80 0.04 -4.36 -26.21
C GLU A 80 1.21 -4.44 -27.20
#